data_AF-A0A1G5DK31-F1
#
_entry.id   AF-A0A1G5DK31-F1
#
_cell.length_a   1.000
_cell.length_b   1.000
_cell.length_c   1.000
_cell.angle_alpha   90.00
_cell.angle_beta   90.00
_cell.angle_gamma   90.00
#
_symmetry.space_group_name_H-M   'P 1'
#
loop_
_entity.id
_entity.type
_entity.pdbx_description
1 polymer ?
#
loop_
_entity_poly.entity_id
_entity_poly.type
_entity_poly.pdbx_seq_one_letter_code
_entity_poly.pdbx_strand_id
1 'polypeptide(L)'
;MEQVFLFVLNNAITVSALIIAIIMVRALGKKMPKWITCMLWIIVAFRLIVPIQIESALSLIPTREPIPANIAMENNPQISSGISSSVNSLQIFFRIGALVWLTGVILMLTYAVATYVLIRKRVSVSVKIDSKVYECDDISDSFILGTISPKVYIPSSLPEGAREYILKHEFAHLSRYDHLWKPLGFLILSVYWFNPLCWIAYILLCKDIEYACDEKVTKNIEKDEKAEYCKILLENSMPRKMIAACPVAFGETDVKNRIKNVVNYKRPAFWITIASIMVCAGVGVCFATNKSLKPVNEQQVAETEQVQAEQPVQKNEQDDKFIAVADVADEAASNVSAPEESGWIGIVKTPDGVLKVRSAPNADSENIGYVASDEEVQIIEEVDGWYKIITSDGEGYVDGEYVDSNK
;
A
#
# COMPACT_ATOMS: atom_id res chain seq x y z
N MET A 1 17.70 12.06 4.25
CA MET A 1 17.00 11.11 5.16
C MET A 1 15.49 11.28 5.06
N GLU A 2 14.96 12.51 5.10
CA GLU A 2 13.51 12.80 4.94
C GLU A 2 12.93 12.28 3.62
N GLN A 3 13.59 12.50 2.48
CA GLN A 3 13.16 11.95 1.18
C GLN A 3 13.07 10.42 1.17
N VAL A 4 14.05 9.75 1.80
CA VAL A 4 14.07 8.29 1.91
C VAL A 4 12.92 7.81 2.80
N PHE A 5 12.68 8.51 3.91
CA PHE A 5 11.56 8.21 4.80
C PHE A 5 10.20 8.41 4.11
N LEU A 6 10.01 9.51 3.37
CA LEU A 6 8.81 9.75 2.55
C LEU A 6 8.59 8.66 1.51
N PHE A 7 9.65 8.27 0.80
CA PHE A 7 9.61 7.17 -0.16
C PHE A 7 9.20 5.84 0.50
N VAL A 8 9.78 5.51 1.65
CA VAL A 8 9.44 4.31 2.42
C VAL A 8 7.98 4.37 2.89
N LEU A 9 7.50 5.54 3.32
CA LEU A 9 6.12 5.74 3.76
C LEU A 9 5.11 5.56 2.62
N ASN A 10 5.36 6.18 1.46
CA ASN A 10 4.52 6.02 0.27
C ASN A 10 4.49 4.56 -0.21
N ASN A 11 5.63 3.86 -0.18
CA ASN A 11 5.67 2.43 -0.48
C ASN A 11 4.95 1.56 0.56
N ALA A 12 5.02 1.92 1.84
CA ALA A 12 4.33 1.19 2.90
C ALA A 12 2.81 1.22 2.68
N ILE A 13 2.25 2.36 2.24
CA ILE A 13 0.82 2.52 1.96
C ILE A 13 0.42 1.65 0.76
N THR A 14 1.14 1.73 -0.35
CA THR A 14 0.82 0.96 -1.57
C THR A 14 0.97 -0.54 -1.37
N VAL A 15 2.03 -1.00 -0.68
CA VAL A 15 2.24 -2.42 -0.39
C VAL A 15 1.22 -2.97 0.61
N SER A 16 0.66 -2.14 1.48
CA SER A 16 -0.39 -2.58 2.41
C SER A 16 -1.60 -3.16 1.66
N ALA A 17 -1.99 -2.59 0.53
CA ALA A 17 -3.05 -3.13 -0.33
C ALA A 17 -2.68 -4.50 -0.92
N LEU A 18 -1.44 -4.65 -1.41
CA LEU A 18 -0.92 -5.93 -1.91
C LEU A 18 -0.90 -7.02 -0.82
N ILE A 19 -0.48 -6.69 0.40
CA ILE A 19 -0.46 -7.62 1.54
C ILE A 19 -1.89 -8.09 1.85
N ILE A 20 -2.87 -7.18 1.87
CA ILE A 20 -4.28 -7.52 2.11
C ILE A 20 -4.80 -8.45 1.00
N ALA A 21 -4.51 -8.16 -0.27
CA ALA A 21 -4.88 -9.01 -1.39
C ALA A 21 -4.30 -10.43 -1.26
N ILE A 22 -3.03 -10.56 -0.87
CA ILE A 22 -2.39 -11.86 -0.65
C ILE A 22 -3.01 -12.59 0.54
N ILE A 23 -3.33 -11.90 1.63
CA ILE A 23 -4.04 -12.51 2.77
C ILE A 23 -5.40 -13.06 2.33
N MET A 24 -6.13 -12.33 1.47
CA MET A 24 -7.41 -12.78 0.93
C MET A 24 -7.24 -14.00 0.01
N VAL A 25 -6.26 -13.98 -0.90
CA VAL A 25 -5.92 -15.13 -1.75
C VAL A 25 -5.55 -16.35 -0.90
N ARG A 26 -4.79 -16.17 0.18
CA ARG A 26 -4.45 -17.24 1.13
C ARG A 26 -5.68 -17.81 1.84
N ALA A 27 -6.62 -16.95 2.23
CA ALA A 27 -7.84 -17.38 2.90
C ALA A 27 -8.76 -18.21 1.99
N LEU A 28 -8.87 -17.83 0.71
CA LEU A 28 -9.67 -18.51 -0.31
C LEU A 28 -8.95 -19.77 -0.85
N GLY A 29 -7.63 -19.70 -0.98
CA GLY A 29 -6.76 -20.71 -1.57
C GLY A 29 -6.36 -21.86 -0.65
N LYS A 30 -7.27 -22.42 0.15
CA LYS A 30 -6.94 -23.47 1.13
C LYS A 30 -6.32 -24.73 0.50
N LYS A 31 -6.62 -25.00 -0.78
CA LYS A 31 -6.09 -26.13 -1.56
C LYS A 31 -4.80 -25.79 -2.34
N MET A 32 -4.31 -24.55 -2.27
CA MET A 32 -3.10 -24.14 -2.98
C MET A 32 -1.87 -24.87 -2.42
N PRO A 33 -0.93 -25.31 -3.28
CA PRO A 33 0.36 -25.83 -2.84
C PRO A 33 1.09 -24.77 -2.00
N LYS A 34 1.65 -25.17 -0.85
CA LYS A 34 2.21 -24.19 0.11
C LYS A 34 3.48 -23.51 -0.41
N TRP A 35 4.21 -24.17 -1.31
CA TRP A 35 5.34 -23.56 -1.99
C TRP A 35 4.92 -22.36 -2.88
N ILE A 36 3.73 -22.40 -3.50
CA ILE A 36 3.19 -21.27 -4.27
C ILE A 36 2.82 -20.13 -3.33
N THR A 37 2.25 -20.45 -2.17
CA THR A 37 1.98 -19.44 -1.14
C THR A 37 3.25 -18.72 -0.69
N CYS A 38 4.38 -19.43 -0.59
CA CYS A 38 5.68 -18.80 -0.36
C CYS A 38 6.09 -17.85 -1.50
N MET A 39 5.78 -18.19 -2.75
CA MET A 39 6.10 -17.33 -3.90
C MET A 39 5.30 -16.03 -3.93
N LEU A 40 4.07 -16.00 -3.41
CA LEU A 40 3.31 -14.76 -3.27
C LEU A 40 4.05 -13.72 -2.43
N TRP A 41 4.74 -14.16 -1.37
CA TRP A 41 5.54 -13.26 -0.54
C TRP A 41 6.79 -12.72 -1.25
N ILE A 42 7.29 -13.41 -2.28
CA ILE A 42 8.38 -12.89 -3.13
C ILE A 42 7.90 -11.65 -3.89
N ILE A 43 6.64 -11.61 -4.33
CA ILE A 43 6.06 -10.44 -5.00
C ILE A 43 6.04 -9.24 -4.04
N VAL A 44 5.66 -9.46 -2.78
CA VAL A 44 5.70 -8.42 -1.73
C VAL A 44 7.12 -7.94 -1.47
N ALA A 45 8.05 -8.89 -1.29
CA ALA A 45 9.45 -8.56 -1.03
C ALA A 45 10.07 -7.78 -2.19
N PHE A 46 9.79 -8.18 -3.43
CA PHE A 46 10.23 -7.47 -4.63
C PHE A 46 9.68 -6.05 -4.65
N ARG A 47 8.38 -5.86 -4.40
CA ARG A 47 7.76 -4.52 -4.40
C ARG A 47 8.27 -3.60 -3.26
N LEU A 48 8.66 -4.17 -2.12
CA LEU A 48 9.24 -3.44 -0.99
C LEU A 48 10.71 -3.08 -1.21
N ILE A 49 11.49 -3.93 -1.89
CA ILE A 49 12.92 -3.71 -2.12
C ILE A 49 13.16 -2.84 -3.35
N VAL A 50 12.43 -3.12 -4.44
CA VAL A 50 12.71 -2.57 -5.75
C VAL A 50 11.93 -1.27 -5.93
N PRO A 51 12.62 -0.12 -6.04
CA PRO A 51 11.99 1.19 -6.20
C PRO A 51 11.52 1.44 -7.65
N ILE A 52 11.25 0.38 -8.43
CA ILE A 52 10.89 0.49 -9.84
C ILE A 52 9.37 0.46 -9.96
N GLN A 53 8.80 1.51 -10.54
CA GLN A 53 7.40 1.60 -10.89
C GLN A 53 7.21 0.93 -12.27
N ILE A 54 6.95 -0.38 -12.29
CA ILE A 54 6.63 -1.06 -13.55
C ILE A 54 5.23 -0.61 -13.97
N GLU A 55 5.06 -0.12 -15.19
CA GLU A 55 3.75 0.32 -15.66
C GLU A 55 2.95 -0.81 -16.34
N SER A 56 1.64 -0.89 -16.08
CA SER A 56 0.69 -1.78 -16.74
C SER A 56 -0.68 -1.12 -16.85
N ALA A 57 -1.43 -1.44 -17.91
CA ALA A 57 -2.79 -0.95 -18.09
C ALA A 57 -3.79 -1.50 -17.05
N LEU A 58 -3.44 -2.59 -16.36
CA LEU A 58 -4.31 -3.33 -15.45
C LEU A 58 -4.04 -3.04 -13.95
N SER A 59 -3.25 -2.02 -13.63
CA SER A 59 -2.96 -1.67 -12.24
C SER A 59 -4.19 -1.10 -11.52
N LEU A 60 -4.42 -1.56 -10.28
CA LEU A 60 -5.47 -1.07 -9.38
C LEU A 60 -4.97 0.00 -8.40
N ILE A 61 -3.68 0.33 -8.43
CA ILE A 61 -3.09 1.35 -7.54
C ILE A 61 -3.20 2.72 -8.23
N PRO A 62 -3.73 3.75 -7.54
CA PRO A 62 -3.82 5.11 -8.09
C PRO A 62 -2.43 5.67 -8.43
N THR A 63 -2.32 6.37 -9.56
CA THR A 63 -1.04 6.85 -10.14
C THR A 63 -0.36 7.96 -9.32
N ARG A 64 -1.08 8.63 -8.42
CA ARG A 64 -0.52 9.72 -7.60
C ARG A 64 0.15 9.15 -6.35
N GLU A 65 1.35 9.65 -6.04
CA GLU A 65 1.97 9.39 -4.74
C GLU A 65 1.02 9.86 -3.63
N PRO A 66 0.77 9.04 -2.58
CA PRO A 66 -0.15 9.42 -1.51
C PRO A 66 0.24 10.73 -0.82
N ILE A 67 1.55 11.00 -0.70
CA ILE A 67 2.11 12.21 -0.12
C ILE A 67 3.13 12.77 -1.12
N PRO A 68 2.84 13.90 -1.80
CA PRO A 68 3.72 14.46 -2.81
C PRO A 68 4.89 15.21 -2.16
N ALA A 69 6.11 14.97 -2.64
CA ALA A 69 7.34 15.48 -2.04
C ALA A 69 7.50 17.01 -2.09
N ASN A 70 6.86 17.66 -3.08
CA ASN A 70 6.88 19.13 -3.23
C ASN A 70 6.18 19.84 -2.07
N ILE A 71 5.02 19.35 -1.63
CA ILE A 71 4.28 19.88 -0.47
C ILE A 71 5.00 19.50 0.83
N ALA A 72 5.60 18.31 0.88
CA ALA A 72 6.22 17.79 2.08
C ALA A 72 7.54 18.46 2.48
N MET A 73 8.25 19.04 1.51
CA MET A 73 9.63 19.52 1.68
C MET A 73 9.83 20.99 1.30
N GLU A 74 8.76 21.76 1.12
CA GLU A 74 8.85 23.16 0.74
C GLU A 74 9.45 24.01 1.88
N ASN A 75 10.56 24.69 1.63
CA ASN A 75 11.29 25.39 2.71
C ASN A 75 10.65 26.74 3.11
N ASN A 76 9.68 27.26 2.35
CA ASN A 76 9.13 28.59 2.59
C ASN A 76 7.69 28.71 2.08
N PRO A 77 6.64 28.57 2.92
CA PRO A 77 5.30 28.95 2.50
C PRO A 77 5.32 30.46 2.18
N GLN A 78 4.94 30.85 0.97
CA GLN A 78 4.80 32.27 0.61
C GLN A 78 3.59 32.84 1.33
N ILE A 79 3.74 33.16 2.62
CA ILE A 79 2.74 33.93 3.37
C ILE A 79 3.24 35.38 3.37
N SER A 80 2.55 36.23 2.61
CA SER A 80 2.76 37.68 2.61
C SER A 80 2.21 38.32 3.90
N SER A 81 2.75 37.91 5.04
CA SER A 81 2.53 38.55 6.33
C SER A 81 3.91 38.76 6.95
N GLY A 82 4.27 40.02 7.21
CA GLY A 82 5.64 40.51 7.47
C GLY A 82 6.33 40.02 8.76
N ILE A 83 6.24 38.73 9.08
CA ILE A 83 6.96 38.06 10.16
C ILE A 83 7.90 37.03 9.52
N SER A 84 9.18 37.39 9.43
CA SER A 84 10.22 36.59 8.80
C SER A 84 10.65 35.39 9.67
N SER A 85 9.77 34.39 9.83
CA SER A 85 10.15 33.04 10.29
C SER A 85 9.00 32.05 10.12
N SER A 86 8.61 31.72 8.89
CA SER A 86 7.71 30.59 8.64
C SER A 86 8.53 29.29 8.56
N VAL A 87 8.90 28.74 9.72
CA VAL A 87 9.36 27.35 9.79
C VAL A 87 8.23 26.45 9.28
N ASN A 88 8.49 25.64 8.24
CA ASN A 88 7.51 24.69 7.75
C ASN A 88 7.28 23.60 8.81
N SER A 89 6.15 23.69 9.53
CA SER A 89 5.76 22.74 10.58
C SER A 89 5.78 21.30 10.07
N LEU A 90 5.36 21.08 8.83
CA LEU A 90 5.23 19.77 8.21
C LEU A 90 6.60 19.15 7.87
N GLN A 91 7.57 19.98 7.46
CA GLN A 91 8.97 19.56 7.31
C GLN A 91 9.59 19.11 8.65
N ILE A 92 9.30 19.83 9.75
CA ILE A 92 9.77 19.46 11.09
C ILE A 92 9.20 18.10 11.51
N PHE A 93 7.91 17.84 11.25
CA PHE A 93 7.31 16.53 11.49
C PHE A 93 7.99 15.42 10.69
N PHE A 94 8.24 15.61 9.40
CA PHE A 94 8.94 14.61 8.58
C PHE A 94 10.38 14.37 9.04
N ARG A 95 11.07 15.42 9.50
CA ARG A 95 12.42 15.32 10.06
C ARG A 95 12.45 14.50 11.34
N ILE A 96 11.54 14.78 12.27
CA ILE A 96 11.40 14.00 13.52
C ILE A 96 11.02 12.56 13.18
N GLY A 97 10.04 12.36 12.29
CA GLY A 97 9.63 11.04 11.81
C GLY A 97 10.78 10.24 11.21
N ALA A 98 11.61 10.85 10.38
CA ALA A 98 12.78 10.21 9.78
C ALA A 98 13.82 9.81 10.83
N LEU A 99 14.03 10.60 11.88
CA LEU A 99 14.93 10.25 12.99
C LEU A 99 14.40 9.09 13.83
N VAL A 100 13.10 9.10 14.16
CA VAL A 100 12.44 8.01 14.87
C VAL A 100 12.50 6.72 14.04
N TRP A 101 12.20 6.83 12.74
CA TRP A 101 12.29 5.71 11.80
C TRP A 101 13.69 5.11 11.77
N LEU A 102 14.73 5.93 11.57
CA LEU A 102 16.12 5.48 11.52
C LEU A 102 16.56 4.82 12.83
N THR A 103 16.16 5.38 13.97
CA THR A 103 16.44 4.81 15.29
C THR A 103 15.82 3.42 15.43
N GLY A 104 14.57 3.24 14.98
CA GLY A 104 13.90 1.93 14.97
C GLY A 104 14.60 0.91 14.07
N VAL A 105 15.05 1.32 12.88
CA VAL A 105 15.85 0.46 11.97
C VAL A 105 17.13 0.00 12.66
N ILE A 106 17.90 0.94 13.24
CA ILE A 106 19.16 0.64 13.93
C ILE A 106 18.93 -0.31 15.10
N LEU A 107 17.88 -0.08 15.90
CA LEU A 107 17.53 -0.94 17.03
C LEU A 107 17.23 -2.38 16.57
N MET A 108 16.39 -2.54 15.54
CA MET A 108 16.03 -3.85 14.98
C MET A 108 17.22 -4.59 14.38
N LEU A 109 18.11 -3.88 13.68
CA LEU A 109 19.32 -4.48 13.10
C LEU A 109 20.34 -4.86 14.17
N THR A 110 20.57 -3.99 15.14
CA THR A 110 21.47 -4.27 16.28
C THR A 110 21.00 -5.50 17.02
N TYR A 111 19.70 -5.59 17.25
CA TYR A 111 19.07 -6.74 17.84
C TYR A 111 19.27 -8.03 17.02
N ALA A 112 19.06 -7.99 15.69
CA ALA A 112 19.29 -9.16 14.85
C ALA A 112 20.74 -9.65 14.90
N VAL A 113 21.70 -8.72 14.87
CA VAL A 113 23.13 -9.01 14.99
C VAL A 113 23.45 -9.58 16.39
N ALA A 114 22.93 -8.96 17.45
CA ALA A 114 23.13 -9.43 18.82
C ALA A 114 22.59 -10.86 18.99
N THR A 115 21.36 -11.13 18.55
CA THR A 115 20.74 -12.46 18.59
C THR A 115 21.55 -13.47 17.78
N TYR A 116 22.00 -13.10 16.58
CA TYR A 116 22.87 -13.97 15.77
C TYR A 116 24.18 -14.32 16.50
N VAL A 117 24.85 -13.33 17.11
CA VAL A 117 26.09 -13.53 17.86
C VAL A 117 25.86 -14.39 19.10
N LEU A 118 24.77 -14.15 19.84
CA LEU A 118 24.41 -14.93 21.02
C LEU A 118 24.16 -16.40 20.67
N ILE A 119 23.39 -16.67 19.61
CA ILE A 119 23.15 -18.03 19.11
C ILE A 119 24.47 -18.68 18.67
N ARG A 120 25.31 -17.95 17.93
CA ARG A 120 26.62 -18.46 17.47
C ARG A 120 27.56 -18.81 18.64
N LYS A 121 27.53 -18.02 19.72
CA LYS A 121 28.28 -18.32 20.95
C LYS A 121 27.74 -19.57 21.65
N ARG A 122 26.42 -19.69 21.77
CA ARG A 122 25.75 -20.85 22.36
C ARG A 122 26.12 -22.16 21.66
N VAL A 123 26.10 -22.19 20.33
CA VAL A 123 26.46 -23.40 19.56
C VAL A 123 27.96 -23.56 19.30
N SER A 124 28.82 -22.75 19.92
CA SER A 124 30.27 -22.82 19.68
C SER A 124 30.90 -24.12 20.19
N VAL A 125 30.28 -24.75 21.19
CA VAL A 125 30.69 -26.03 21.80
C VAL A 125 30.04 -27.25 21.15
N SER A 126 29.35 -27.09 20.01
CA SER A 126 28.67 -28.19 19.32
C SER A 126 29.65 -29.23 18.77
N VAL A 127 29.27 -30.51 18.83
CA VAL A 127 30.03 -31.63 18.28
C VAL A 127 29.52 -31.97 16.87
N LYS A 128 30.44 -32.17 15.93
CA LYS A 128 30.09 -32.57 14.56
C LYS A 128 29.80 -34.08 14.51
N ILE A 129 28.63 -34.45 14.01
CA ILE A 129 28.23 -35.87 13.84
C ILE A 129 28.31 -36.28 12.37
N ASP A 130 27.87 -35.41 11.47
CA ASP A 130 27.87 -35.66 10.03
C ASP A 130 28.40 -34.40 9.30
N SER A 131 28.56 -34.49 7.98
CA SER A 131 29.01 -33.45 7.06
C SER A 131 28.40 -32.06 7.36
N LYS A 132 27.09 -31.99 7.65
CA LYS A 132 26.35 -30.74 7.95
C LYS A 132 25.55 -30.76 9.26
N VAL A 133 25.67 -31.80 10.07
CA VAL A 133 24.88 -31.98 11.31
C VAL A 133 25.78 -31.86 12.54
N TYR A 134 25.36 -31.00 13.46
CA TYR A 134 26.04 -30.69 14.71
C TYR A 134 25.09 -30.90 15.87
N GLU A 135 25.57 -31.52 16.94
CA GLU A 135 24.82 -31.77 18.17
C GLU A 135 25.31 -30.84 19.28
N CYS A 136 24.38 -30.32 20.08
CA CYS A 136 24.69 -29.33 21.12
C CYS A 136 23.76 -29.49 22.33
N ASP A 137 24.34 -29.42 23.53
CA ASP A 137 23.62 -29.57 24.79
C ASP A 137 22.87 -28.29 25.21
N ASP A 138 23.38 -27.11 24.85
CA ASP A 138 22.81 -25.81 25.26
C ASP A 138 21.68 -25.32 24.33
N ILE A 139 21.13 -26.21 23.49
CA ILE A 139 19.98 -25.92 22.64
C ILE A 139 18.83 -26.86 22.98
N SER A 140 17.61 -26.32 22.98
CA SER A 140 16.39 -27.10 23.23
C SER A 140 15.66 -27.50 21.96
N ASP A 141 16.05 -26.94 20.82
CA ASP A 141 15.36 -27.08 19.54
C ASP A 141 16.35 -27.22 18.40
N SER A 142 15.91 -27.90 17.34
CA SER A 142 16.69 -28.02 16.12
C SER A 142 16.54 -26.76 15.27
N PHE A 143 17.63 -26.32 14.63
CA PHE A 143 17.58 -25.19 13.72
C PHE A 143 18.78 -25.16 12.77
N ILE A 144 18.67 -24.34 11.73
CA ILE A 144 19.75 -24.06 10.79
C ILE A 144 20.40 -22.73 11.13
N LEU A 145 21.73 -22.70 11.15
CA LEU A 145 22.51 -21.47 11.31
C LEU A 145 23.59 -21.35 10.23
N GLY A 146 23.70 -20.15 9.65
CA GLY A 146 24.72 -19.77 8.66
C GLY A 146 24.13 -19.30 7.32
N THR A 147 24.82 -18.36 6.66
CA THR A 147 24.38 -17.78 5.39
C THR A 147 25.05 -18.41 4.17
N ILE A 148 26.37 -18.62 4.22
CA ILE A 148 27.16 -19.17 3.09
C ILE A 148 27.28 -20.69 3.18
N SER A 149 27.51 -21.19 4.39
CA SER A 149 27.65 -22.62 4.68
C SER A 149 26.71 -23.00 5.83
N PRO A 150 25.40 -23.12 5.56
CA PRO A 150 24.41 -23.39 6.60
C PRO A 150 24.64 -24.77 7.21
N LYS A 151 24.56 -24.84 8.54
CA LYS A 151 24.74 -26.05 9.36
C LYS A 151 23.46 -26.34 10.13
N VAL A 152 23.10 -27.61 10.25
CA VAL A 152 21.97 -28.08 11.05
C VAL A 152 22.47 -28.35 12.46
N TYR A 153 21.81 -27.77 13.45
CA TYR A 153 22.06 -27.98 14.87
C TYR A 153 20.88 -28.76 15.46
N ILE A 154 21.17 -29.82 16.21
CA ILE A 154 20.18 -30.66 16.90
C ILE A 154 20.51 -30.76 18.39
N PRO A 155 19.50 -30.85 19.27
CA PRO A 155 19.72 -31.02 20.70
C PRO A 155 20.16 -32.45 21.01
N SER A 156 21.11 -32.61 21.93
CA SER A 156 21.61 -33.94 22.35
C SER A 156 20.57 -34.77 23.10
N SER A 157 19.53 -34.12 23.64
CA SER A 157 18.40 -34.78 24.31
C SER A 157 17.40 -35.41 23.34
N LEU A 158 17.65 -35.35 22.02
CA LEU A 158 16.70 -35.80 21.02
C LEU A 158 16.61 -37.33 20.95
N PRO A 159 15.42 -37.94 21.10
CA PRO A 159 15.26 -39.39 20.98
C PRO A 159 15.66 -39.90 19.58
N GLU A 160 16.28 -41.08 19.51
CA GLU A 160 16.73 -41.67 18.24
C GLU A 160 15.60 -41.83 17.22
N GLY A 161 14.40 -42.25 17.65
CA GLY A 161 13.23 -42.36 16.77
C GLY A 161 12.70 -41.03 16.23
N ALA A 162 12.90 -39.93 16.97
CA ALA A 162 12.51 -38.59 16.54
C ALA A 162 13.53 -37.95 15.59
N ARG A 163 14.80 -38.36 15.72
CA ARG A 163 15.95 -37.79 15.02
C ARG A 163 15.82 -37.86 13.51
N GLU A 164 15.38 -38.99 12.97
CA GLU A 164 15.26 -39.16 11.51
C GLU A 164 14.25 -38.16 10.91
N TYR A 165 13.08 -38.04 11.51
CA TYR A 165 12.02 -37.15 11.05
C TYR A 165 12.38 -35.68 11.18
N ILE A 166 13.04 -35.30 12.28
CA ILE A 166 13.50 -33.92 12.50
C ILE A 166 14.62 -33.57 11.53
N LEU A 167 15.59 -34.46 11.30
CA LEU A 167 16.63 -34.22 10.30
C LEU A 167 16.02 -34.09 8.90
N LYS A 168 15.05 -34.95 8.52
CA LYS A 168 14.32 -34.80 7.25
C LYS A 168 13.66 -33.43 7.13
N HIS A 169 13.09 -32.91 8.22
CA HIS A 169 12.49 -31.56 8.28
C HIS A 169 13.54 -30.45 8.10
N GLU A 170 14.64 -30.48 8.86
CA GLU A 170 15.72 -29.49 8.74
C GLU A 170 16.39 -29.52 7.37
N PHE A 171 16.61 -30.71 6.78
CA PHE A 171 17.12 -30.83 5.42
C PHE A 171 16.13 -30.31 4.37
N ALA A 172 14.82 -30.39 4.61
CA ALA A 172 13.82 -29.78 3.75
C ALA A 172 13.98 -28.26 3.70
N HIS A 173 14.23 -27.61 4.85
CA HIS A 173 14.56 -26.18 4.94
C HIS A 173 15.85 -25.82 4.20
N LEU A 174 16.91 -26.62 4.38
CA LEU A 174 18.17 -26.41 3.67
C LEU A 174 18.00 -26.47 2.15
N SER A 175 17.29 -27.49 1.65
CA SER A 175 17.05 -27.68 0.23
C SER A 175 16.16 -26.59 -0.38
N ARG A 176 15.37 -25.88 0.44
CA ARG A 176 14.53 -24.74 0.01
C ARG A 176 15.17 -23.37 0.26
N TYR A 177 16.36 -23.34 0.84
CA TYR A 177 17.08 -22.10 1.19
C TYR A 177 16.32 -21.22 2.19
N ASP A 178 15.53 -21.82 3.08
CA ASP A 178 14.69 -21.07 4.03
C ASP A 178 15.51 -20.25 5.04
N HIS A 179 16.78 -20.63 5.26
CA HIS A 179 17.77 -19.88 6.03
C HIS A 179 18.12 -18.52 5.40
N LEU A 180 17.82 -18.28 4.13
CA LEU A 180 17.96 -16.96 3.49
C LEU A 180 16.67 -16.15 3.57
N TRP A 181 15.52 -16.80 3.35
CA TRP A 181 14.22 -16.13 3.30
C TRP A 181 13.78 -15.56 4.65
N LYS A 182 13.99 -16.28 5.76
CA LYS A 182 13.61 -15.79 7.11
C LYS A 182 14.41 -14.54 7.52
N PRO A 183 15.75 -14.49 7.39
CA PRO A 183 16.52 -13.26 7.64
C PRO A 183 16.22 -12.15 6.64
N LEU A 184 16.08 -12.45 5.34
CA LEU A 184 15.75 -11.44 4.34
C LEU A 184 14.41 -10.77 4.64
N GLY A 185 13.38 -11.55 4.97
CA GLY A 185 12.08 -11.02 5.38
C GLY A 185 12.17 -10.13 6.61
N PHE A 186 13.05 -10.47 7.58
CA PHE A 186 13.28 -9.64 8.76
C PHE A 186 14.03 -8.34 8.43
N LEU A 187 15.01 -8.39 7.52
CA LEU A 187 15.71 -7.19 7.05
C LEU A 187 14.74 -6.21 6.38
N ILE A 188 13.84 -6.70 5.52
CA ILE A 188 12.78 -5.89 4.93
C ILE A 188 11.86 -5.34 6.04
N LEU A 189 11.40 -6.20 6.94
CA LEU A 189 10.56 -5.79 8.07
C LEU A 189 11.23 -4.71 8.94
N SER A 190 12.56 -4.75 9.10
CA SER A 190 13.29 -3.75 9.88
C SER A 190 13.19 -2.35 9.27
N VAL A 191 13.09 -2.22 7.95
CA VAL A 191 12.87 -0.95 7.24
C VAL A 191 11.43 -0.47 7.41
N TYR A 192 10.48 -1.40 7.42
CA TYR A 192 9.04 -1.16 7.50
C TYR A 192 8.45 -1.45 8.89
N TRP A 193 9.25 -1.34 9.95
CA TRP A 193 8.90 -1.79 11.29
C TRP A 193 7.67 -1.08 11.87
N PHE A 194 7.35 0.13 11.38
CA PHE A 194 6.17 0.89 11.79
C PHE A 194 4.86 0.37 11.16
N ASN A 195 4.93 -0.44 10.10
CA ASN A 195 3.75 -0.93 9.39
C ASN A 195 3.27 -2.28 9.98
N PRO A 196 2.09 -2.34 10.65
CA PRO A 196 1.57 -3.58 11.25
C PRO A 196 1.26 -4.66 10.21
N LEU A 197 0.93 -4.30 8.97
CA LEU A 197 0.70 -5.29 7.90
C LEU A 197 1.99 -5.98 7.46
N CYS A 198 3.13 -5.28 7.50
CA CYS A 198 4.43 -5.89 7.25
C CYS A 198 4.79 -6.91 8.34
N TRP A 199 4.44 -6.63 9.61
CA TRP A 199 4.57 -7.61 10.70
C TRP A 199 3.72 -8.85 10.43
N ILE A 200 2.43 -8.66 10.11
CA ILE A 200 1.53 -9.76 9.79
C ILE A 200 2.06 -10.57 8.60
N ALA A 201 2.51 -9.90 7.53
CA ALA A 201 3.11 -10.53 6.36
C ALA A 201 4.32 -11.40 6.74
N TYR A 202 5.22 -10.89 7.57
CA TYR A 202 6.38 -11.64 8.03
C TYR A 202 6.01 -12.88 8.85
N ILE A 203 5.03 -12.75 9.76
CA ILE A 203 4.51 -13.87 10.55
C ILE A 203 3.92 -14.95 9.64
N LEU A 204 3.14 -14.53 8.64
CA LEU A 204 2.51 -15.44 7.69
C LEU A 204 3.52 -16.11 6.76
N LEU A 205 4.54 -15.38 6.30
CA LEU A 205 5.67 -15.93 5.55
C LEU A 205 6.36 -17.04 6.35
N CYS A 206 6.67 -16.79 7.62
CA CYS A 206 7.30 -17.79 8.49
C CYS A 206 6.44 -19.06 8.59
N LYS A 207 5.13 -18.92 8.78
CA LYS A 207 4.20 -20.06 8.82
C LYS A 207 4.13 -20.80 7.48
N ASP A 208 4.08 -20.10 6.36
CA ASP A 208 4.00 -20.71 5.04
C ASP A 208 5.29 -21.48 4.70
N ILE A 209 6.44 -20.99 5.16
CA ILE A 209 7.73 -21.71 5.07
C ILE A 209 7.63 -23.07 5.80
N GLU A 210 7.16 -23.09 7.05
CA GLU A 210 6.96 -24.32 7.83
C GLU A 210 6.00 -25.29 7.13
N TYR A 211 4.83 -24.81 6.68
CA TYR A 211 3.84 -25.65 6.02
C TYR A 211 4.36 -26.29 4.73
N ALA A 212 5.16 -25.55 3.96
CA ALA A 212 5.74 -26.06 2.73
C ALA A 212 6.91 -27.04 2.99
N CYS A 213 7.58 -26.94 4.15
CA CYS A 213 8.56 -27.95 4.58
C CYS A 213 7.86 -29.22 5.03
N ASP A 214 6.84 -29.10 5.89
CA ASP A 214 6.00 -30.21 6.31
C ASP A 214 5.39 -30.95 5.09
N GLU A 215 4.90 -30.19 4.09
CA GLU A 215 4.40 -30.74 2.83
C GLU A 215 5.50 -31.52 2.07
N LYS A 216 6.71 -30.96 1.97
CA LYS A 216 7.82 -31.58 1.25
C LYS A 216 8.26 -32.90 1.89
N VAL A 217 8.32 -32.96 3.23
CA VAL A 217 8.64 -34.19 3.98
C VAL A 217 7.54 -35.22 3.78
N THR A 218 6.27 -34.82 3.87
CA THR A 218 5.13 -35.75 3.91
C THR A 218 4.56 -36.13 2.53
N LYS A 219 5.13 -35.60 1.44
CA LYS A 219 4.62 -35.79 0.06
C LYS A 219 4.59 -37.25 -0.41
N ASN A 220 5.54 -38.05 0.06
CA ASN A 220 5.77 -39.45 -0.37
C ASN A 220 5.66 -40.46 0.78
N ILE A 221 5.11 -40.03 1.92
CA ILE A 221 5.01 -40.81 3.15
C ILE A 221 3.60 -41.42 3.25
N GLU A 222 3.50 -42.66 3.74
CA GLU A 222 2.23 -43.35 3.95
C GLU A 222 1.41 -42.74 5.12
N LYS A 223 0.16 -43.15 5.28
CA LYS A 223 -0.73 -42.55 6.28
C LYS A 223 -0.25 -42.79 7.72
N ASP A 224 0.30 -43.97 8.00
CA ASP A 224 0.74 -44.36 9.34
C ASP A 224 2.05 -43.63 9.71
N GLU A 225 3.00 -43.57 8.79
CA GLU A 225 4.24 -42.78 8.97
C GLU A 225 3.96 -41.26 9.10
N LYS A 226 2.88 -40.73 8.49
CA LYS A 226 2.45 -39.34 8.72
C LYS A 226 1.95 -39.11 10.14
N ALA A 227 1.27 -40.10 10.74
CA ALA A 227 0.81 -40.01 12.11
C ALA A 227 1.99 -40.00 13.08
N GLU A 228 3.01 -40.81 12.81
CA GLU A 228 4.27 -40.81 13.57
C GLU A 228 5.01 -39.48 13.44
N TYR A 229 5.13 -38.93 12.23
CA TYR A 229 5.67 -37.59 12.03
C TYR A 229 4.93 -36.52 12.84
N CYS A 230 3.59 -36.52 12.82
CA CYS A 230 2.79 -35.57 13.59
C CYS A 230 2.96 -35.73 15.10
N LYS A 231 3.13 -36.98 15.58
CA LYS A 231 3.40 -37.27 16.99
C LYS A 231 4.76 -36.72 17.40
N ILE A 232 5.80 -36.96 16.61
CA ILE A 232 7.16 -36.45 16.86
C ILE A 232 7.17 -34.92 16.86
N LEU A 233 6.48 -34.29 15.90
CA LEU A 233 6.32 -32.83 15.90
C LEU A 233 5.70 -32.36 17.22
N LEU A 234 4.60 -32.97 17.66
CA LEU A 234 3.89 -32.57 18.88
C LEU A 234 4.73 -32.79 20.15
N GLU A 235 5.45 -33.91 20.26
CA GLU A 235 6.28 -34.25 21.42
C GLU A 235 7.51 -33.37 21.55
N ASN A 236 8.05 -32.89 20.42
CA ASN A 236 9.18 -31.96 20.40
C ASN A 236 8.73 -30.49 20.41
N SER A 237 7.41 -30.23 20.40
CA SER A 237 6.86 -28.88 20.48
C SER A 237 6.75 -28.37 21.91
N MET A 238 7.87 -27.98 22.52
CA MET A 238 7.84 -27.46 23.89
C MET A 238 7.30 -26.02 23.94
N PRO A 239 6.35 -25.70 24.85
CA PRO A 239 5.79 -24.36 24.98
C PRO A 239 6.87 -23.38 25.43
N ARG A 240 7.30 -22.49 24.52
CA ARG A 240 8.28 -21.46 24.85
C ARG A 240 7.63 -20.31 25.62
N LYS A 241 8.31 -19.82 26.66
CA LYS A 241 8.08 -18.46 27.16
C LYS A 241 8.39 -17.52 26.00
N MET A 242 7.44 -16.65 25.67
CA MET A 242 7.52 -15.65 24.61
C MET A 242 8.66 -14.68 24.94
N ILE A 243 9.90 -15.06 24.63
CA ILE A 243 11.02 -14.14 24.68
C ILE A 243 10.80 -13.23 23.47
N ALA A 244 10.48 -11.97 23.75
CA ALA A 244 10.33 -10.87 22.78
C ALA A 244 11.61 -10.57 21.98
N ALA A 245 12.57 -11.51 21.96
CA ALA A 245 13.94 -11.36 21.46
C ALA A 245 14.22 -12.02 20.09
N CYS A 246 13.18 -12.50 19.38
CA CYS A 246 13.19 -12.54 17.92
C CYS A 246 11.78 -12.76 17.33
N PRO A 247 11.25 -11.90 16.44
CA PRO A 247 10.10 -12.27 15.59
C PRO A 247 10.46 -13.42 14.64
N VAL A 248 11.76 -13.67 14.42
CA VAL A 248 12.27 -14.79 13.62
C VAL A 248 12.19 -16.12 14.38
N ALA A 249 12.10 -16.07 15.72
CA ALA A 249 11.97 -17.24 16.58
C ALA A 249 10.54 -17.36 17.09
N PHE A 250 9.57 -17.38 16.18
CA PHE A 250 8.25 -17.95 16.47
C PHE A 250 8.46 -19.40 16.90
N GLY A 251 8.62 -19.60 18.21
CA GLY A 251 8.49 -20.91 18.82
C GLY A 251 7.06 -21.36 18.65
N GLU A 252 6.83 -22.26 17.70
CA GLU A 252 5.80 -23.31 17.66
C GLU A 252 4.41 -23.05 18.26
N THR A 253 3.90 -21.83 18.25
CA THR A 253 2.49 -21.56 18.61
C THR A 253 1.50 -22.09 17.57
N ASP A 254 1.98 -22.68 16.48
CA ASP A 254 1.19 -23.07 15.31
C ASP A 254 1.20 -24.58 15.02
N VAL A 255 1.72 -25.40 15.94
CA VAL A 255 1.82 -26.87 15.79
C VAL A 255 0.47 -27.50 15.46
N LYS A 256 -0.61 -26.99 16.06
CA LYS A 256 -1.98 -27.38 15.73
C LYS A 256 -2.29 -27.23 14.22
N ASN A 257 -1.91 -26.10 13.62
CA ASN A 257 -2.16 -25.82 12.21
C ASN A 257 -1.20 -26.60 11.30
N ARG A 258 0.06 -26.82 11.74
CA ARG A 258 1.02 -27.71 11.05
C ARG A 258 0.47 -29.13 10.94
N ILE A 259 0.09 -29.73 12.06
CA ILE A 259 -0.53 -31.07 12.11
C ILE A 259 -1.78 -31.12 11.24
N LYS A 260 -2.66 -30.12 11.36
CA LYS A 260 -3.86 -30.02 10.52
C LYS A 260 -3.52 -29.97 9.02
N ASN A 261 -2.46 -29.27 8.63
CA ASN A 261 -2.02 -29.18 7.24
C ASN A 261 -1.44 -30.51 6.73
N VAL A 262 -0.62 -31.19 7.54
CA VAL A 262 -0.06 -32.51 7.22
C VAL A 262 -1.15 -33.57 7.05
N VAL A 263 -2.09 -33.64 8.00
CA VAL A 263 -3.17 -34.63 7.99
C VAL A 263 -4.12 -34.42 6.81
N ASN A 264 -4.44 -33.16 6.48
CA ASN A 264 -5.33 -32.83 5.38
C ASN A 264 -4.61 -32.72 4.02
N TYR A 265 -3.30 -32.95 3.98
CA TYR A 265 -2.53 -32.80 2.76
C TYR A 265 -2.98 -33.79 1.68
N LYS A 266 -3.36 -33.23 0.54
CA LYS A 266 -3.63 -33.98 -0.70
C LYS A 266 -2.76 -33.40 -1.79
N ARG A 267 -2.20 -34.27 -2.63
CA ARG A 267 -1.41 -33.84 -3.78
C ARG A 267 -2.27 -32.92 -4.65
N PRO A 268 -1.83 -31.68 -4.92
CA PRO A 268 -2.62 -30.74 -5.70
C PRO A 268 -2.78 -31.27 -7.13
N ALA A 269 -3.98 -31.18 -7.68
CA ALA A 269 -4.21 -31.50 -9.08
C ALA A 269 -3.44 -30.52 -9.98
N PHE A 270 -3.04 -30.97 -11.17
CA PHE A 270 -2.32 -30.15 -12.14
C PHE A 270 -3.04 -28.82 -12.43
N TRP A 271 -4.36 -28.86 -12.63
CA TRP A 271 -5.20 -27.68 -12.87
C TRP A 271 -5.23 -26.70 -11.69
N ILE A 272 -5.20 -27.20 -10.45
CA ILE A 272 -5.15 -26.35 -9.25
C ILE A 272 -3.80 -25.61 -9.20
N THR A 273 -2.72 -26.26 -9.62
CA THR A 273 -1.39 -25.65 -9.71
C THR A 273 -1.37 -24.54 -10.76
N ILE A 274 -1.93 -24.79 -11.95
CA ILE A 274 -2.05 -23.77 -13.01
C ILE A 274 -2.90 -22.58 -12.54
N ALA A 275 -4.09 -22.84 -11.98
CA ALA A 275 -4.97 -21.78 -11.48
C ALA A 275 -4.28 -20.93 -10.40
N SER A 276 -3.51 -21.57 -9.51
CA SER A 276 -2.73 -20.89 -8.47
C SER A 276 -1.65 -19.98 -9.07
N ILE A 277 -0.94 -20.43 -10.10
CA ILE A 277 0.07 -19.64 -10.81
C ILE A 277 -0.57 -18.44 -11.51
N MET A 278 -1.72 -18.65 -12.18
CA MET A 278 -2.47 -17.57 -12.83
C MET A 278 -2.92 -16.51 -11.83
N VAL A 279 -3.39 -16.91 -10.65
CA VAL A 279 -3.74 -15.98 -9.57
C VAL A 279 -2.51 -15.22 -9.07
N CYS A 280 -1.37 -15.89 -8.91
CA CYS A 280 -0.12 -15.21 -8.52
C CYS A 280 0.32 -14.17 -9.56
N ALA A 281 0.25 -14.52 -10.85
CA ALA A 281 0.56 -13.61 -11.94
C ALA A 281 -0.43 -12.43 -11.97
N GLY A 282 -1.73 -12.69 -11.82
CA GLY A 282 -2.76 -11.65 -11.76
C GLY A 282 -2.55 -10.68 -10.61
N VAL A 283 -2.26 -11.18 -9.40
CA VAL A 283 -1.95 -10.33 -8.23
C VAL A 283 -0.68 -9.50 -8.50
N GLY A 284 0.36 -10.10 -9.07
CA GLY A 284 1.58 -9.40 -9.46
C GLY A 284 1.28 -8.27 -10.46
N VAL A 285 0.51 -8.54 -11.51
CA VAL A 285 0.16 -7.53 -12.51
C VAL A 285 -0.74 -6.45 -11.91
N CYS A 286 -1.80 -6.77 -11.17
CA CYS A 286 -2.75 -5.78 -10.66
C CYS A 286 -2.17 -4.87 -9.56
N PHE A 287 -1.27 -5.39 -8.72
CA PHE A 287 -0.82 -4.69 -7.50
C PHE A 287 0.67 -4.39 -7.46
N ALA A 288 1.52 -5.08 -8.23
CA ALA A 288 2.95 -4.76 -8.28
C ALA A 288 3.33 -3.81 -9.42
N THR A 289 2.36 -3.41 -10.26
CA THR A 289 2.55 -2.43 -11.34
C THR A 289 1.74 -1.16 -11.06
N ASN A 290 2.15 -0.04 -11.65
CA ASN A 290 1.44 1.25 -11.65
C ASN A 290 0.67 1.42 -12.96
N LYS A 291 -0.39 2.23 -12.97
CA LYS A 291 -1.16 2.46 -14.19
C LYS A 291 -0.34 3.26 -15.20
N SER A 292 -0.10 2.69 -16.38
CA SER A 292 0.55 3.43 -17.48
C SER A 292 -0.37 4.55 -17.96
N LEU A 293 0.08 5.79 -17.81
CA LEU A 293 -0.52 6.91 -18.53
C LEU A 293 0.19 6.95 -19.89
N LYS A 294 -0.56 6.72 -20.98
CA LYS A 294 -0.04 7.08 -22.30
C LYS A 294 0.38 8.56 -22.22
N PRO A 295 1.57 8.94 -22.70
CA PRO A 295 1.95 10.34 -22.73
C PRO A 295 0.88 11.08 -23.55
N VAL A 296 0.13 11.97 -22.89
CA VAL A 296 -0.63 12.99 -23.60
C VAL A 296 0.42 13.82 -24.33
N ASN A 297 0.28 13.92 -25.64
CA ASN A 297 1.24 14.58 -26.52
C ASN A 297 1.45 16.02 -26.02
N GLU A 298 2.66 16.36 -25.54
CA GLU A 298 3.01 17.69 -25.01
C GLU A 298 2.78 18.82 -26.02
N GLN A 299 2.59 18.47 -27.30
CA GLN A 299 2.25 19.42 -28.36
C GLN A 299 0.82 19.99 -28.27
N GLN A 300 -0.15 19.30 -27.65
CA GLN A 300 -1.53 19.82 -27.54
C GLN A 300 -1.73 20.79 -26.36
N VAL A 301 -0.87 20.72 -25.33
CA VAL A 301 -0.94 21.65 -24.19
C VAL A 301 -0.26 22.99 -24.54
N ALA A 302 0.85 22.94 -25.29
CA ALA A 302 1.54 24.14 -25.75
C ALA A 302 0.72 24.97 -26.76
N GLU A 303 -0.09 24.31 -27.60
CA GLU A 303 -0.94 25.01 -28.58
C GLU A 303 -2.14 25.72 -27.92
N THR A 304 -2.55 25.28 -26.72
CA THR A 304 -3.62 25.94 -25.96
C THR A 304 -3.10 27.17 -25.19
N GLU A 305 -1.86 27.15 -24.70
CA GLU A 305 -1.26 28.30 -23.99
C GLU A 305 -0.80 29.43 -24.93
N GLN A 306 -0.44 29.15 -26.19
CA GLN A 306 0.00 30.19 -27.12
C GLN A 306 -1.14 31.01 -27.76
N VAL A 307 -2.37 30.48 -27.83
CA VAL A 307 -3.52 31.22 -28.39
C VAL A 307 -4.04 32.30 -27.43
N GLN A 308 -3.76 32.20 -26.12
CA GLN A 308 -4.28 33.13 -25.11
C GLN A 308 -3.32 34.28 -24.75
N ALA A 309 -2.09 34.27 -25.29
CA ALA A 309 -1.05 35.27 -25.01
C ALA A 309 -0.86 36.33 -26.11
N GLU A 310 -1.47 36.16 -27.29
CA GLU A 310 -1.38 37.13 -28.40
C GLU A 310 -2.76 37.69 -28.78
N GLN A 311 -3.28 38.62 -27.98
CA GLN A 311 -4.13 39.69 -28.54
C GLN A 311 -3.62 41.07 -28.10
N PRO A 312 -3.44 42.01 -29.04
CA PRO A 312 -2.90 43.32 -28.73
C PRO A 312 -3.97 44.21 -28.09
N VAL A 313 -3.60 44.89 -27.00
CA VAL A 313 -4.35 46.01 -26.44
C VAL A 313 -4.36 47.15 -27.47
N GLN A 314 -5.46 47.32 -28.19
CA GLN A 314 -5.75 48.55 -28.93
C GLN A 314 -6.64 49.47 -28.09
N LYS A 315 -6.05 50.60 -27.71
CA LYS A 315 -6.70 51.80 -27.21
C LYS A 315 -7.38 52.50 -28.39
N ASN A 316 -8.66 52.84 -28.30
CA ASN A 316 -9.35 53.93 -29.02
C ASN A 316 -10.71 54.12 -28.30
N GLU A 317 -10.86 55.18 -27.51
CA GLU A 317 -11.47 56.46 -27.92
C GLU A 317 -12.90 56.30 -28.50
N GLN A 318 -13.82 56.41 -27.55
CA GLN A 318 -15.18 56.91 -27.58
C GLN A 318 -15.57 57.77 -28.80
N ASP A 319 -16.65 57.38 -29.48
CA ASP A 319 -17.56 58.32 -30.14
C ASP A 319 -18.99 57.74 -30.24
N ASP A 320 -19.94 58.57 -29.80
CA ASP A 320 -21.39 58.34 -29.74
C ASP A 320 -22.08 58.46 -31.12
N LYS A 321 -23.15 57.66 -31.30
CA LYS A 321 -24.49 57.98 -31.88
C LYS A 321 -25.01 56.89 -32.82
N PHE A 322 -26.10 56.19 -32.48
CA PHE A 322 -27.53 56.55 -32.57
C PHE A 322 -28.17 56.38 -33.98
N ILE A 323 -29.21 55.52 -34.01
CA ILE A 323 -30.49 55.57 -34.78
C ILE A 323 -30.68 54.66 -36.02
N ALA A 324 -31.53 53.64 -35.77
CA ALA A 324 -32.82 53.29 -36.42
C ALA A 324 -32.94 52.34 -37.64
N VAL A 325 -33.73 51.28 -37.36
CA VAL A 325 -34.99 50.85 -38.01
C VAL A 325 -34.93 50.33 -39.46
N ALA A 326 -35.29 49.05 -39.66
CA ALA A 326 -36.51 48.66 -40.38
C ALA A 326 -36.70 47.13 -40.43
N ASP A 327 -37.98 46.76 -40.47
CA ASP A 327 -38.60 45.44 -40.33
C ASP A 327 -38.18 44.35 -41.34
N VAL A 328 -38.37 43.10 -40.90
CA VAL A 328 -38.21 41.85 -41.67
C VAL A 328 -39.59 41.22 -41.93
N ALA A 329 -39.78 40.69 -43.14
CA ALA A 329 -40.60 39.51 -43.47
C ALA A 329 -40.18 39.07 -44.90
N ASP A 330 -39.99 37.81 -45.30
CA ASP A 330 -40.26 36.51 -44.68
C ASP A 330 -39.49 35.38 -45.44
N GLU A 331 -39.49 34.20 -44.80
CA GLU A 331 -39.37 32.82 -45.28
C GLU A 331 -38.00 32.10 -45.46
N ALA A 332 -37.74 31.28 -44.43
CA ALA A 332 -37.55 29.82 -44.46
C ALA A 332 -36.14 29.22 -44.70
N ALA A 333 -35.49 28.72 -43.63
CA ALA A 333 -35.66 27.32 -43.17
C ALA A 333 -34.55 26.86 -42.19
N SER A 334 -35.02 26.24 -41.08
CA SER A 334 -34.42 25.17 -40.27
C SER A 334 -33.14 25.37 -39.41
N ASN A 335 -33.38 25.14 -38.11
CA ASN A 335 -32.62 24.34 -37.13
C ASN A 335 -31.79 25.05 -36.04
N VAL A 336 -32.46 25.20 -34.89
CA VAL A 336 -32.08 24.83 -33.51
C VAL A 336 -30.62 25.12 -33.07
N SER A 337 -30.44 26.25 -32.36
CA SER A 337 -29.53 26.39 -31.21
C SER A 337 -29.77 27.74 -30.49
N ALA A 338 -29.90 27.73 -29.16
CA ALA A 338 -29.73 28.86 -28.24
C ALA A 338 -29.71 28.35 -26.77
N PRO A 339 -29.12 29.07 -25.79
CA PRO A 339 -28.28 30.26 -25.89
C PRO A 339 -26.90 30.13 -25.20
N GLU A 340 -25.97 30.99 -25.61
CA GLU A 340 -24.81 31.37 -24.82
C GLU A 340 -25.28 32.31 -23.70
N GLU A 341 -25.16 31.91 -22.43
CA GLU A 341 -25.37 32.79 -21.28
C GLU A 341 -24.03 33.16 -20.65
N SER A 342 -23.70 34.43 -20.76
CA SER A 342 -22.60 35.09 -20.07
C SER A 342 -22.89 35.16 -18.56
N GLY A 343 -22.40 34.19 -17.80
CA GLY A 343 -22.45 34.23 -16.35
C GLY A 343 -21.50 35.28 -15.75
N TRP A 344 -21.92 35.92 -14.66
CA TRP A 344 -21.09 36.86 -13.87
C TRP A 344 -20.80 36.30 -12.48
N ILE A 345 -19.82 36.87 -11.77
CA ILE A 345 -19.38 36.39 -10.45
C ILE A 345 -20.09 37.20 -9.35
N GLY A 346 -20.54 36.50 -8.30
CA GLY A 346 -21.04 37.11 -7.07
C GLY A 346 -20.29 36.62 -5.83
N ILE A 347 -20.23 37.45 -4.80
CA ILE A 347 -19.64 37.10 -3.50
C ILE A 347 -20.76 36.89 -2.49
N VAL A 348 -20.78 35.72 -1.85
CA VAL A 348 -21.81 35.39 -0.85
C VAL A 348 -21.54 36.15 0.46
N LYS A 349 -22.52 36.88 0.98
CA LYS A 349 -22.46 37.59 2.26
C LYS A 349 -23.65 37.18 3.14
N THR A 350 -23.40 36.33 4.14
CA THR A 350 -24.45 35.91 5.09
C THR A 350 -24.05 36.16 6.55
N PRO A 351 -24.98 36.60 7.42
CA PRO A 351 -24.72 36.77 8.85
C PRO A 351 -24.42 35.46 9.59
N ASP A 352 -24.93 34.34 9.06
CA ASP A 352 -24.87 33.01 9.68
C ASP A 352 -23.64 32.20 9.23
N GLY A 353 -22.76 32.79 8.42
CA GLY A 353 -21.49 32.20 7.96
C GLY A 353 -21.61 31.19 6.82
N VAL A 354 -22.82 30.70 6.51
CA VAL A 354 -23.12 29.81 5.39
C VAL A 354 -24.45 30.18 4.72
N LEU A 355 -24.54 30.01 3.40
CA LEU A 355 -25.76 30.13 2.59
C LEU A 355 -26.24 28.75 2.15
N LYS A 356 -27.54 28.50 2.18
CA LYS A 356 -28.12 27.22 1.74
C LYS A 356 -28.35 27.25 0.23
N VAL A 357 -27.89 26.21 -0.46
CA VAL A 357 -28.14 25.99 -1.89
C VAL A 357 -29.36 25.09 -2.04
N ARG A 358 -30.28 25.48 -2.91
CA ARG A 358 -31.60 24.87 -3.03
C ARG A 358 -31.87 24.31 -4.41
N SER A 359 -32.75 23.30 -4.47
CA SER A 359 -33.13 22.65 -5.73
C SER A 359 -34.07 23.49 -6.61
N ALA A 360 -34.75 24.50 -6.06
CA ALA A 360 -35.63 25.41 -6.79
C ALA A 360 -35.55 26.84 -6.19
N PRO A 361 -35.93 27.91 -6.94
CA PRO A 361 -35.86 29.30 -6.48
C PRO A 361 -36.98 29.65 -5.49
N ASN A 362 -37.00 28.98 -4.33
CA ASN A 362 -37.92 29.26 -3.23
C ASN A 362 -37.37 28.73 -1.89
N ALA A 363 -37.80 29.35 -0.79
CA ALA A 363 -37.34 29.04 0.57
C ALA A 363 -37.84 27.70 1.14
N ASP A 364 -38.83 27.06 0.51
CA ASP A 364 -39.45 25.80 0.96
C ASP A 364 -38.85 24.55 0.27
N SER A 365 -38.01 24.75 -0.74
CA SER A 365 -37.39 23.67 -1.51
C SER A 365 -36.26 22.96 -0.76
N GLU A 366 -35.97 21.73 -1.18
CA GLU A 366 -34.97 20.86 -0.57
C GLU A 366 -33.58 21.51 -0.60
N ASN A 367 -32.90 21.43 0.54
CA ASN A 367 -31.52 21.91 0.66
C ASN A 367 -30.56 20.88 0.08
N ILE A 368 -29.86 21.26 -0.99
CA ILE A 368 -28.94 20.40 -1.73
C ILE A 368 -27.47 20.71 -1.44
N GLY A 369 -27.16 21.79 -0.69
CA GLY A 369 -25.78 22.15 -0.40
C GLY A 369 -25.61 23.41 0.45
N TYR A 370 -24.36 23.77 0.73
CA TYR A 370 -24.01 24.99 1.47
C TYR A 370 -22.83 25.68 0.80
N VAL A 371 -22.86 27.01 0.78
CA VAL A 371 -21.76 27.88 0.32
C VAL A 371 -21.31 28.72 1.50
N ALA A 372 -20.00 28.88 1.70
CA ALA A 372 -19.48 29.68 2.82
C ALA A 372 -19.66 31.18 2.55
N SER A 373 -19.71 31.99 3.61
CA SER A 373 -19.60 33.45 3.47
C SER A 373 -18.21 33.82 2.91
N ASP A 374 -18.17 34.88 2.11
CA ASP A 374 -17.00 35.38 1.36
C ASP A 374 -16.50 34.45 0.25
N GLU A 375 -17.27 33.42 -0.12
CA GLU A 375 -16.99 32.54 -1.25
C GLU A 375 -17.48 33.15 -2.58
N GLU A 376 -16.65 33.09 -3.62
CA GLU A 376 -16.98 33.55 -4.98
C GLU A 376 -17.76 32.45 -5.72
N VAL A 377 -18.95 32.79 -6.21
CA VAL A 377 -19.82 31.89 -6.96
C VAL A 377 -20.10 32.41 -8.37
N GLN A 378 -20.07 31.51 -9.35
CA GLN A 378 -20.45 31.83 -10.72
C GLN A 378 -21.97 31.77 -10.86
N ILE A 379 -22.59 32.89 -11.20
CA ILE A 379 -24.03 33.03 -11.42
C ILE A 379 -24.30 32.82 -12.91
N ILE A 380 -25.16 31.86 -13.23
CA ILE A 380 -25.58 31.55 -14.61
C ILE A 380 -26.84 32.33 -14.96
N GLU A 381 -27.80 32.36 -14.04
CA GLU A 381 -29.17 32.83 -14.30
C GLU A 381 -29.73 33.52 -13.05
N GLU A 382 -30.59 34.51 -13.23
CA GLU A 382 -31.35 35.16 -12.16
C GLU A 382 -32.84 34.94 -12.41
N VAL A 383 -33.52 34.28 -11.46
CA VAL A 383 -34.95 33.97 -11.55
C VAL A 383 -35.64 34.41 -10.27
N ASP A 384 -36.56 35.37 -10.35
CA ASP A 384 -37.40 35.86 -9.24
C ASP A 384 -36.63 36.20 -7.95
N GLY A 385 -35.46 36.83 -8.09
CA GLY A 385 -34.59 37.21 -6.95
C GLY A 385 -33.69 36.09 -6.42
N TRP A 386 -33.64 34.95 -7.09
CA TRP A 386 -32.71 33.85 -6.80
C TRP A 386 -31.65 33.75 -7.90
N TYR A 387 -30.40 33.49 -7.49
CA TYR A 387 -29.30 33.24 -8.42
C TYR A 387 -29.09 31.75 -8.57
N LYS A 388 -29.04 31.29 -9.82
CA LYS A 388 -28.59 29.94 -10.16
C LYS A 388 -27.07 29.93 -10.23
N ILE A 389 -26.44 29.13 -9.38
CA ILE A 389 -24.99 29.05 -9.23
C ILE A 389 -24.45 27.66 -9.58
N ILE A 390 -23.20 27.61 -10.01
CA ILE A 390 -22.44 26.36 -10.19
C ILE A 390 -21.57 26.13 -8.95
N THR A 391 -21.73 24.97 -8.31
CA THR A 391 -20.88 24.51 -7.20
C THR A 391 -20.13 23.24 -7.57
N SER A 392 -19.17 22.80 -6.75
CA SER A 392 -18.44 21.53 -6.96
C SER A 392 -19.35 20.30 -6.97
N ASP A 393 -20.51 20.39 -6.33
CA ASP A 393 -21.48 19.30 -6.16
C ASP A 393 -22.66 19.37 -7.15
N GLY A 394 -22.72 20.39 -8.02
CA GLY A 394 -23.74 20.56 -9.05
C GLY A 394 -24.29 21.99 -9.17
N GLU A 395 -25.38 22.14 -9.94
CA GLU A 395 -26.12 23.40 -10.09
C GLU A 395 -27.19 23.54 -9.01
N GLY A 396 -27.38 24.76 -8.50
CA GLY A 396 -28.42 25.04 -7.50
C GLY A 396 -28.75 26.52 -7.37
N TYR A 397 -29.79 26.83 -6.60
CA TYR A 397 -30.28 28.19 -6.40
C TYR A 397 -29.91 28.73 -5.03
N VAL A 398 -29.48 29.99 -4.98
CA VAL A 398 -29.22 30.74 -3.75
C VAL A 398 -30.02 32.03 -3.75
N ASP A 399 -30.39 32.49 -2.55
CA ASP A 399 -31.17 33.70 -2.37
C ASP A 399 -30.30 34.93 -2.70
N GLY A 400 -30.74 35.74 -3.66
CA GLY A 400 -29.97 36.85 -4.21
C GLY A 400 -29.74 37.99 -3.22
N GLU A 401 -30.52 38.09 -2.13
CA GLU A 401 -30.31 39.11 -1.08
C GLU A 401 -28.97 38.91 -0.35
N TYR A 402 -28.44 37.68 -0.36
CA TYR A 402 -27.20 37.30 0.29
C TYR A 402 -26.01 37.17 -0.67
N VAL A 403 -26.14 37.66 -1.91
CA VAL A 403 -25.08 37.59 -2.91
C VAL A 403 -24.82 38.99 -3.46
N ASP A 404 -23.62 39.51 -3.20
CA ASP A 404 -23.14 40.76 -3.75
C ASP A 404 -22.61 40.48 -5.16
N SER A 405 -23.44 40.73 -6.18
CA SER A 405 -23.09 40.47 -7.58
C SER A 405 -22.59 41.75 -8.26
N ASN A 406 -21.48 41.64 -8.98
CA ASN A 406 -20.93 42.74 -9.81
C ASN A 406 -21.65 42.82 -11.17
N LYS A 407 -22.98 42.89 -11.14
CA LYS A 407 -23.80 42.96 -12.35
C LYS A 407 -23.66 44.31 -13.07
#